data_AF-A0A851H5E1-F1
#
_entry.id   AF-A0A851H5E1-F1
#
_cell.length_a   1.000
_cell.length_b   1.000
_cell.length_c   1.000
_cell.angle_alpha   90.00
_cell.angle_beta   90.00
_cell.angle_gamma   90.00
#
_symmetry.space_group_name_H-M   'P 1'
#
loop_
_entity.id
_entity.type
_entity.pdbx_description
1 polymer ?
#
loop_
_entity_poly.entity_id
_entity_poly.type
_entity_poly.pdbx_seq_one_letter_code
_entity_poly.pdbx_strand_id
1 'polypeptide(L)' 'MHPYFLPLPQVAARYSVTRNTIYRWLNGDTVQDFPRPIKLGKAVVFDIQELEAWESAQRAKRAA' A
#
# COMPACT_ATOMS: atom_id res chain seq x y z
N MET A 1 -9.16 17.49 -4.98
CA MET A 1 -9.40 16.04 -5.09
C MET A 1 -9.70 15.53 -3.68
N HIS A 2 -10.74 14.72 -3.48
CA HIS A 2 -11.02 14.13 -2.17
C HIS A 2 -10.10 12.93 -1.95
N PRO A 3 -9.52 12.74 -0.75
CA PRO A 3 -8.73 11.55 -0.46
C PRO A 3 -9.61 10.31 -0.57
N TYR A 4 -9.21 9.38 -1.44
CA TYR A 4 -9.91 8.12 -1.65
C TYR A 4 -9.15 7.01 -0.93
N PHE A 5 -9.81 6.38 0.04
CA PHE A 5 -9.20 5.36 0.89
C PHE A 5 -9.57 3.96 0.41
N LEU A 6 -8.56 3.11 0.26
CA LEU A 6 -8.72 1.70 -0.09
C LEU A 6 -8.60 0.80 1.15
N PRO A 7 -9.60 0.01 1.50
CA PRO A 7 -9.49 -1.03 2.52
C PRO A 7 -8.42 -2.07 2.18
N LEU A 8 -7.77 -2.63 3.20
CA LEU A 8 -6.73 -3.67 3.06
C LEU A 8 -7.09 -4.81 2.07
N PRO A 9 -8.33 -5.36 2.05
CA PRO A 9 -8.68 -6.38 1.06
C PRO A 9 -8.61 -5.88 -0.39
N GLN A 10 -8.96 -4.62 -0.64
CA GLN A 10 -8.89 -4.00 -1.96
C GLN A 10 -7.44 -3.70 -2.36
N VAL A 11 -6.62 -3.26 -1.41
CA VAL A 11 -5.17 -3.08 -1.65
C VAL A 11 -4.50 -4.41 -2.00
N ALA A 12 -4.83 -5.48 -1.26
CA ALA A 12 -4.34 -6.83 -1.57
C ALA A 12 -4.78 -7.29 -2.98
N ALA A 13 -6.03 -7.02 -3.35
CA ALA A 13 -6.53 -7.31 -4.70
C ALA A 13 -5.82 -6.49 -5.79
N ARG A 14 -5.57 -5.19 -5.56
CA ARG A 14 -4.85 -4.31 -6.49
C ARG A 14 -3.48 -4.88 -6.87
N TYR A 15 -2.74 -5.37 -5.89
CA TYR A 15 -1.43 -5.96 -6.12
C TYR A 15 -1.46 -7.46 -6.43
N SER A 16 -2.65 -8.08 -6.50
CA SER A 16 -2.84 -9.53 -6.67
C SER A 16 -2.05 -10.37 -5.64
N VAL A 17 -2.06 -9.93 -4.38
CA VAL A 17 -1.38 -10.61 -3.26
C VAL A 17 -2.35 -10.94 -2.12
N THR A 18 -1.88 -11.70 -1.14
CA THR A 18 -2.66 -11.96 0.08
C THR A 18 -2.57 -10.78 1.06
N ARG A 19 -3.54 -10.66 1.96
CA ARG A 19 -3.46 -9.68 3.07
C ARG A 19 -2.19 -9.86 3.91
N ASN A 20 -1.76 -11.10 4.12
CA ASN A 20 -0.54 -11.42 4.85
C ASN A 20 0.72 -10.86 4.18
N THR A 21 0.76 -10.87 2.85
CA THR A 21 1.82 -10.24 2.07
C THR A 21 1.88 -8.74 2.33
N ILE A 22 0.74 -8.05 2.35
CA ILE A 22 0.70 -6.62 2.69
C ILE A 22 1.20 -6.39 4.12
N TYR A 23 0.83 -7.22 5.10
CA TYR A 23 1.37 -7.10 6.46
C TYR A 23 2.90 -7.27 6.52
N ARG A 24 3.47 -8.17 5.71
CA ARG A 24 4.93 -8.28 5.57
C ARG A 24 5.57 -7.04 4.95
N TRP A 25 4.91 -6.39 4.00
CA TRP A 25 5.39 -5.13 3.42
C TRP A 25 5.42 -4.01 4.46
N LEU A 26 4.40 -3.95 5.33
CA LEU A 26 4.36 -2.99 6.43
C LEU A 26 5.48 -3.16 7.44
N ASN A 27 6.00 -4.38 7.59
CA ASN A 27 7.16 -4.67 8.43
C ASN A 27 8.50 -4.39 7.74
N GLY A 28 8.50 -4.06 6.45
CA GLY A 28 9.70 -3.84 5.66
C GLY A 28 10.39 -5.12 5.18
N ASP A 29 9.74 -6.28 5.28
CA ASP A 29 10.37 -7.59 5.00
C ASP A 29 10.81 -7.74 3.54
N THR A 30 9.98 -7.28 2.60
CA THR A 30 10.16 -7.53 1.15
C THR A 30 10.08 -6.26 0.32
N VAL A 31 9.41 -5.24 0.84
CA VAL A 31 9.21 -3.95 0.17
C VAL A 31 9.62 -2.86 1.15
N GLN A 32 10.45 -1.94 0.69
CA GLN A 32 10.81 -0.75 1.45
C GLN A 32 9.85 0.39 1.13
N ASP A 33 9.66 1.27 2.12
CA ASP A 33 8.87 2.51 2.00
C ASP A 33 7.40 2.31 1.62
N PHE A 34 6.82 1.12 1.88
CA PHE A 34 5.41 0.89 1.59
C PHE A 34 4.52 1.85 2.41
N PRO A 35 3.44 2.43 1.82
CA PRO A 35 2.61 3.42 2.51
C PRO A 35 2.03 2.92 3.83
N ARG A 36 1.98 3.81 4.82
CA ARG A 36 1.48 3.47 6.14
C ARG A 36 -0.05 3.44 6.12
N PRO A 37 -0.68 2.42 6.72
CA PRO A 37 -2.12 2.36 6.78
C PRO A 37 -2.68 3.31 7.82
N ILE A 38 -3.91 3.74 7.58
CA ILE A 38 -4.76 4.44 8.55
C ILE A 38 -5.67 3.39 9.20
N LYS A 39 -5.69 3.36 10.53
CA LYS A 39 -6.58 2.49 11.30
C LYS A 39 -7.86 3.24 11.64
N LEU A 40 -9.00 2.71 11.20
CA LEU A 40 -10.34 3.23 11.51
C LEU A 40 -11.15 2.15 12.22
N GLY A 41 -11.03 2.10 13.55
CA GLY A 41 -11.60 1.02 14.37
C GLY A 41 -11.02 -0.33 13.98
N LYS A 42 -11.87 -1.26 13.51
CA LYS A 42 -11.46 -2.59 13.03
C LYS A 42 -10.98 -2.58 11.57
N ALA A 43 -11.18 -1.49 10.85
CA ALA A 43 -10.76 -1.36 9.45
C ALA A 43 -9.34 -0.82 9.35
N VAL A 44 -8.60 -1.36 8.39
CA VAL A 44 -7.29 -0.87 7.96
C VAL A 44 -7.47 -0.37 6.53
N VAL A 45 -7.20 0.91 6.31
CA VAL A 45 -7.35 1.56 5.00
C VAL A 45 -6.05 2.26 4.60
N PHE A 46 -5.89 2.52 3.31
CA PHE A 46 -4.71 3.16 2.73
C PHE A 46 -5.15 4.33 1.87
N ASP A 47 -4.39 5.41 1.88
CA ASP A 47 -4.60 6.50 0.94
C ASP A 47 -4.16 6.05 -0.46
N ILE A 48 -5.04 6.15 -1.46
CA ILE A 48 -4.70 5.79 -2.83
C ILE A 48 -3.58 6.67 -3.40
N GLN A 49 -3.49 7.94 -3.00
CA GLN A 49 -2.47 8.86 -3.51
C GLN A 49 -1.09 8.46 -3.01
N GLU A 50 -0.97 8.02 -1.75
CA GLU A 50 0.29 7.48 -1.23
C GLU A 50 0.68 6.17 -1.93
N LEU A 51 -0.29 5.29 -2.22
CA LEU A 51 -0.05 4.06 -2.98
C LEU A 51 0.48 4.37 -4.39
N GLU A 52 -0.15 5.29 -5.12
CA GLU A 52 0.28 5.67 -6.47
C GLU A 52 1.64 6.39 -6.50
N ALA A 53 1.90 7.24 -5.49
CA ALA A 53 3.19 7.90 -5.33
C ALA A 53 4.31 6.88 -5.07
N TRP A 54 4.07 5.92 -4.17
CA TRP A 54 5.00 4.83 -3.91
C TRP A 54 5.24 3.96 -5.14
N GLU A 55 4.18 3.55 -5.86
CA GLU A 55 4.29 2.78 -7.10
C GLU A 55 5.17 3.52 -8.13
N SER A 56 4.99 4.83 -8.27
CA SER A 56 5.77 5.67 -9.18
C SER A 56 7.24 5.74 -8.77
N ALA A 57 7.53 5.90 -7.48
CA ALA A 57 8.88 5.89 -6.95
C ALA A 57 9.57 4.53 -7.16
N GLN A 58 8.87 3.42 -6.97
CA GLN A 58 9.41 2.08 -7.22
C GLN A 58 9.74 1.85 -8.70
N ARG A 59 8.88 2.33 -9.62
CA ARG A 59 9.18 2.28 -11.07
C ARG A 59 10.43 3.08 -11.41
N ALA A 60 10.57 4.28 -10.86
CA ALA A 60 11.77 5.10 -11.06
C ALA A 60 13.03 4.42 -10.51
N LYS A 61 12.98 3.83 -9.31
CA LYS A 61 14.10 3.08 -8.71
C LYS A 61 14.52 1.86 -9.54
N ARG A 62 13.60 1.24 -10.30
CA ARG A 62 13.90 0.08 -11.17
C ARG A 62 14.41 0.46 -12.56
N ALA A 63 14.13 1.68 -13.02
CA ALA A 63 14.52 2.16 -14.34
C ALA A 63 15.89 2.84 -14.35
N ALA A 64 16.46 3.12 -13.18
CA ALA A 64 17.82 3.63 -12.97
C ALA A 64 18.79 2.48 -12.70
#